data_AF-A0A0M8W7C2-F1
#
_entry.id   AF-A0A0M8W7C2-F1
#
_cell.length_a   1.000
_cell.length_b   1.000
_cell.length_c   1.000
_cell.angle_alpha   90.00
_cell.angle_beta   90.00
_cell.angle_gamma   90.00
#
_symmetry.space_group_name_H-M   'P 1'
#
loop_
_entity.id
_entity.type
_entity.pdbx_description
1 polymer ?
#
loop_
_entity_poly.entity_id
_entity_poly.type
_entity_poly.pdbx_seq_one_letter_code
_entity_poly.pdbx_strand_id
1 'polypeptide(L)'
;MSDKDLGLDDLVQLVAEVIGGASVTADDNFFDLGGDSLHAAQLALLLDERWDQSVDVMVILTADSIREMYTEIVEGRADSFTPALN
;
A
#
# COMPACT_ATOMS: atom_id res chain seq x y z
N MET A 1 17.86 -15.73 4.69
CA MET A 1 16.45 -15.43 4.39
C MET A 1 16.33 -13.94 4.59
N SER A 2 16.23 -13.24 3.47
CA SER A 2 16.73 -11.89 3.27
C SER A 2 16.00 -10.83 4.09
N ASP A 3 16.75 -9.87 4.65
CA ASP A 3 16.28 -8.53 5.03
C ASP A 3 15.40 -7.93 3.93
N LYS A 4 14.10 -8.13 4.02
CA LYS A 4 13.10 -7.47 3.19
C LYS A 4 12.14 -6.74 4.11
N ASP A 5 12.69 -5.84 4.91
CA ASP A 5 11.85 -4.83 5.55
C ASP A 5 11.34 -3.91 4.45
N LEU A 6 10.02 -3.71 4.40
CA LEU A 6 9.42 -2.71 3.54
C LEU A 6 9.87 -1.32 4.01
N GLY A 7 10.54 -0.56 3.16
CA GLY A 7 10.83 0.85 3.38
C GLY A 7 9.76 1.77 2.78
N LEU A 8 9.66 3.01 3.27
CA LEU A 8 8.77 4.02 2.69
C LEU A 8 9.12 4.31 1.23
N ASP A 9 10.41 4.39 0.91
CA ASP A 9 10.88 4.63 -0.46
C ASP A 9 10.54 3.46 -1.40
N ASP A 10 10.56 2.22 -0.88
CA ASP A 10 10.17 1.04 -1.64
C ASP A 10 8.67 1.07 -1.97
N LEU A 11 7.84 1.45 -1.01
CA LEU A 11 6.40 1.61 -1.22
C LEU A 11 6.11 2.70 -2.26
N VAL A 12 6.78 3.85 -2.17
CA VAL A 12 6.65 4.95 -3.14
C VAL A 12 7.00 4.48 -4.56
N GLN A 13 8.10 3.73 -4.71
CA GLN A 13 8.50 3.17 -6.00
C GLN A 13 7.48 2.15 -6.52
N LEU A 14 6.97 1.28 -5.65
CA LEU A 14 5.96 0.30 -6.03
C LEU A 14 4.65 0.97 -6.48
N VAL A 15 4.21 2.02 -5.79
CA VAL A 15 3.05 2.81 -6.20
C VAL A 15 3.32 3.44 -7.57
N ALA A 16 4.50 4.02 -7.81
CA ALA A 16 4.86 4.55 -9.12
C ALA A 16 4.83 3.46 -10.21
N GLU A 17 5.31 2.24 -9.93
CA GLU A 17 5.24 1.10 -10.85
C GLU A 17 3.79 0.74 -11.20
N VAL A 18 2.91 0.64 -10.20
CA VAL A 18 1.51 0.26 -10.38
C VAL A 18 0.72 1.32 -11.13
N ILE A 19 0.94 2.61 -10.83
CA ILE A 19 0.24 3.74 -11.46
C ILE A 19 0.79 4.04 -12.88
N GLY A 20 1.90 3.43 -13.28
CA GLY A 20 2.43 3.54 -14.65
C GLY A 20 3.50 4.63 -14.83
N GLY A 21 4.35 4.84 -13.84
CA GLY A 21 5.57 5.66 -13.93
C GLY A 21 5.36 7.14 -13.59
N ALA A 22 4.36 7.48 -12.79
CA ALA A 22 4.19 8.83 -12.26
C ALA A 22 5.36 9.22 -11.33
N SER A 23 5.65 10.53 -11.24
CA SER A 23 6.53 11.05 -10.19
C SER A 23 5.76 11.03 -8.88
N VAL A 24 6.03 10.03 -8.05
CA VAL A 24 5.34 9.81 -6.78
C VAL A 24 6.24 10.24 -5.61
N THR A 25 5.64 10.91 -4.63
CA THR A 25 6.26 11.29 -3.36
C THR A 25 5.50 10.68 -2.19
N ALA A 26 6.13 10.64 -1.02
CA ALA A 26 5.51 10.03 0.17
C ALA A 26 4.24 10.76 0.64
N ASP A 27 4.10 12.05 0.32
CA ASP A 27 2.97 12.87 0.79
C ASP A 27 1.83 12.94 -0.25
N ASP A 28 1.97 12.25 -1.39
CA ASP A 28 0.93 12.18 -2.41
C ASP A 28 -0.18 11.21 -2.01
N ASN A 29 -1.41 11.54 -2.40
CA ASN A 29 -2.56 10.65 -2.27
C ASN A 29 -2.64 9.67 -3.44
N PHE A 30 -2.93 8.40 -3.15
CA PHE A 30 -2.99 7.33 -4.15
C PHE A 30 -4.00 7.61 -5.28
N PHE A 31 -5.16 8.18 -4.97
CA PHE A 31 -6.19 8.49 -5.97
C PHE A 31 -5.86 9.73 -6.79
N ASP A 32 -5.22 10.74 -6.18
CA ASP A 32 -4.78 11.94 -6.90
C ASP A 32 -3.73 11.62 -7.96
N LEU A 33 -2.95 10.56 -7.75
CA LEU A 33 -1.99 10.02 -8.71
C LEU A 33 -2.66 9.25 -9.86
N GLY A 34 -3.98 9.01 -9.82
CA GLY A 34 -4.72 8.22 -10.79
C GLY A 34 -4.93 6.76 -10.40
N GLY A 35 -4.68 6.41 -9.13
CA GLY A 35 -4.97 5.08 -8.59
C GLY A 35 -6.46 4.82 -8.49
N ASP A 36 -6.83 3.55 -8.67
CA ASP A 36 -8.19 3.06 -8.50
C ASP A 36 -8.19 1.72 -7.73
N SER A 37 -9.35 1.07 -7.64
CA SER A 37 -9.49 -0.21 -6.95
C SER A 37 -8.69 -1.34 -7.58
N LEU A 38 -8.47 -1.34 -8.89
CA LEU A 38 -7.66 -2.35 -9.56
C LEU A 38 -6.17 -2.15 -9.23
N HIS A 39 -5.70 -0.90 -9.29
CA HIS A 39 -4.35 -0.56 -8.87
C HIS A 39 -4.12 -0.90 -7.39
N ALA A 40 -5.10 -0.62 -6.51
CA ALA A 40 -4.99 -0.94 -5.09
C ALA A 40 -4.92 -2.46 -4.85
N ALA A 41 -5.76 -3.26 -5.52
CA ALA A 41 -5.72 -4.71 -5.44
C ALA A 41 -4.37 -5.26 -5.95
N GLN A 42 -3.85 -4.70 -7.04
CA GLN A 42 -2.54 -5.07 -7.57
C GLN A 42 -1.40 -4.71 -6.62
N LEU A 43 -1.46 -3.53 -5.99
CA LEU A 43 -0.48 -3.08 -5.00
C LEU A 43 -0.44 -4.04 -3.80
N ALA A 44 -1.61 -4.44 -3.27
CA ALA A 44 -1.70 -5.39 -2.16
C ALA A 44 -1.06 -6.75 -2.49
N LEU A 45 -1.32 -7.28 -3.70
CA LEU A 45 -0.71 -8.53 -4.16
C LEU A 45 0.83 -8.42 -4.27
N LEU A 46 1.33 -7.30 -4.81
CA LEU A 46 2.76 -7.10 -4.97
C LEU A 46 3.50 -6.91 -3.64
N LEU A 47 2.84 -6.30 -2.65
CA LEU A 47 3.38 -6.16 -1.29
C LEU A 47 3.55 -7.53 -0.61
N ASP A 48 2.55 -8.40 -0.75
CA ASP A 48 2.59 -9.78 -0.26
C ASP A 48 3.71 -10.59 -0.97
N GLU A 49 3.76 -10.55 -2.31
CA GLU A 49 4.75 -11.28 -3.09
C GLU A 49 6.21 -10.84 -2.84
N ARG A 50 6.43 -9.54 -2.64
CA ARG A 50 7.79 -8.97 -2.56
C ARG A 50 8.29 -8.83 -1.13
N TRP A 51 7.43 -8.57 -0.15
CA TRP A 51 7.81 -8.30 1.24
C TRP A 51 7.09 -9.18 2.29
N ASP A 52 6.28 -10.17 1.88
CA ASP A 52 5.46 -10.99 2.80
C ASP A 52 4.48 -10.15 3.63
N GLN A 53 4.08 -9.00 3.06
CA GLN A 53 3.26 -8.01 3.72
C GLN A 53 1.84 -8.09 3.17
N SER A 54 1.00 -8.87 3.85
CA SER A 54 -0.44 -8.93 3.56
C SER A 54 -1.10 -7.62 3.99
N VAL A 55 -1.62 -6.86 3.01
CA VAL A 55 -2.24 -5.55 3.21
C VAL A 55 -3.69 -5.58 2.77
N ASP A 56 -4.60 -5.17 3.67
CA ASP A 56 -5.99 -4.92 3.30
C ASP A 56 -6.08 -3.76 2.30
N VAL A 57 -6.77 -4.01 1.19
CA VAL A 57 -7.06 -3.00 0.16
C VAL A 57 -7.71 -1.76 0.77
N MET A 58 -8.50 -1.90 1.84
CA MET A 58 -9.11 -0.78 2.54
C MET A 58 -8.08 0.20 3.11
N VAL A 59 -6.92 -0.26 3.60
CA VAL A 59 -5.84 0.62 4.06
C VAL A 59 -5.33 1.50 2.91
N ILE A 60 -5.19 0.92 1.72
CA ILE A 60 -4.74 1.63 0.52
C ILE A 60 -5.79 2.67 0.10
N LEU A 61 -7.07 2.32 0.19
CA LEU A 61 -8.18 3.18 -0.24
C LEU A 61 -8.56 4.28 0.78
N THR A 62 -8.15 4.16 2.05
CA THR A 62 -8.50 5.14 3.08
C THR A 62 -7.34 6.02 3.53
N ALA A 63 -6.10 5.69 3.17
CA ALA A 63 -4.94 6.52 3.51
C ALA A 63 -4.97 7.84 2.74
N ASP A 64 -4.70 8.95 3.43
CA ASP A 64 -4.63 10.28 2.83
C ASP A 64 -3.30 10.49 2.08
N SER A 65 -2.26 9.70 2.39
CA SER A 65 -0.96 9.74 1.72
C SER A 65 -0.26 8.38 1.72
N ILE A 66 0.75 8.22 0.85
CA ILE A 66 1.61 7.01 0.84
C ILE A 66 2.38 6.86 2.17
N ARG A 67 2.76 7.96 2.81
CA ARG A 67 3.38 7.95 4.14
C ARG A 67 2.46 7.36 5.19
N GLU A 68 1.20 7.78 5.20
CA GLU A 68 0.20 7.23 6.12
C GLU A 68 -0.07 5.76 5.80
N MET A 69 -0.23 5.41 4.52
CA MET A 69 -0.37 4.03 4.06
C MET A 69 0.79 3.16 4.58
N TYR A 70 2.03 3.63 4.44
CA TYR A 70 3.21 2.95 4.97
C TYR A 70 3.13 2.75 6.48
N THR A 71 2.80 3.79 7.23
CA THR A 71 2.64 3.72 8.69
C THR A 71 1.60 2.66 9.08
N GLU A 72 0.43 2.65 8.45
CA GLU A 72 -0.63 1.68 8.75
C GLU A 72 -0.22 0.24 8.41
N ILE A 73 0.54 0.04 7.33
CA ILE A 73 1.09 -1.27 6.93
C ILE A 73 2.11 -1.77 7.96
N VAL A 74 3.07 -0.94 8.37
CA VAL A 74 4.13 -1.36 9.30
C VAL A 74 3.66 -1.46 10.75
N GLU A 75 2.64 -0.69 11.14
CA GLU A 75 2.02 -0.77 12.46
C GLU A 75 1.08 -1.98 12.62
N GLY A 76 0.90 -2.78 11.56
CA GLY A 76 0.17 -4.06 11.62
C GLY A 76 -1.34 -3.91 11.73
N ARG A 77 -1.90 -2.77 11.31
CA ARG A 77 -3.37 -2.62 11.14
C ARG A 77 -3.89 -3.25 9.84
N ALA A 78 -3.00 -3.87 9.08
CA ALA A 78 -3.27 -4.56 7.83
C ALA A 78 -4.22 -5.78 7.96
N ASP A 79 -4.51 -6.26 9.18
CA ASP A 79 -5.37 -7.43 9.43
C ASP A 79 -6.79 -7.08 9.96
N SER A 80 -7.15 -5.81 10.13
CA SER A 80 -8.45 -5.46 10.74
C SER A 80 -9.62 -5.42 9.75
N PHE A 81 -9.84 -6.49 8.99
CA PHE A 81 -11.19 -6.84 8.51
C PHE A 81 -11.68 -8.06 9.27
N THR A 82 -12.03 -7.86 10.54
CA THR A 82 -13.03 -8.70 11.20
C THR A 82 -14.39 -8.10 10.89
N PRO A 83 -15.14 -8.58 9.88
CA PRO A 83 -16.55 -8.26 9.81
C PRO A 83 -17.19 -8.87 11.05
N ALA A 84 -17.56 -8.01 12.01
CA ALA A 84 -18.54 -8.38 13.01
C ALA A 84 -19.85 -8.66 12.26
N LEU A 85 -20.06 -9.93 11.88
CA LEU A 85 -21.37 -10.45 11.51
C LEU A 85 -22.24 -10.38 12.78
N ASN A 86 -22.96 -9.27 12.93
CA ASN A 86 -24.11 -9.15 13.82
C ASN A 86 -25.37 -9.62 13.09
#